data_AF-A0A947BQC6-F1
#
_entry.id   AF-A0A947BQC6-F1
#
_cell.length_a   1.000
_cell.length_b   1.000
_cell.length_c   1.000
_cell.angle_alpha   90.00
_cell.angle_beta   90.00
_cell.angle_gamma   90.00
#
_symmetry.space_group_name_H-M   'P 1'
#
loop_
_entity.id
_entity.type
_entity.pdbx_description
1 polymer ?
#
loop_
_entity_poly.entity_id
_entity_poly.type
_entity_poly.pdbx_seq_one_letter_code
_entity_poly.pdbx_strand_id
1 'polypeptide(L)'
;MSYETNTERMDWKDESSWVGIALGSGLILALLFAFVDRFPDSNPLVVAVCCCLGFYVLSILLRLQNHRGEFWLGRTIHKERRLKIAFPIVGFLFGLALLVF
;
A
#
# COMPACT_ATOMS: atom_id res chain seq x y z
N MET A 1 3.16 -25.07 26.60
CA MET A 1 3.45 -24.86 25.16
C MET A 1 2.33 -25.47 24.37
N SER A 2 1.38 -24.64 23.92
CA SER A 2 0.42 -25.02 22.89
C SER A 2 0.79 -24.19 21.67
N TYR A 3 1.51 -24.82 20.73
CA TYR A 3 1.63 -24.31 19.38
C TYR A 3 0.29 -24.58 18.70
N GLU A 4 -0.71 -23.74 18.93
CA GLU A 4 -1.84 -23.61 18.01
C GLU A 4 -1.34 -22.87 16.77
N THR A 5 -0.68 -23.64 15.92
CA THR A 5 -0.54 -23.40 14.49
C THR A 5 -1.93 -23.21 13.88
N ASN A 6 -2.42 -21.97 13.91
CA ASN A 6 -3.47 -21.48 13.01
C ASN A 6 -2.84 -20.75 11.81
N THR A 7 -1.66 -21.21 11.41
CA THR A 7 -0.98 -20.86 10.17
C THR A 7 -1.46 -21.82 9.10
N GLU A 8 -2.40 -21.41 8.23
CA GLU A 8 -2.44 -21.86 6.81
C GLU A 8 -3.58 -21.29 5.95
N ARG A 9 -4.57 -20.57 6.51
CA ARG A 9 -5.55 -19.87 5.66
C ARG A 9 -5.17 -18.40 5.54
N MET A 10 -4.59 -18.06 4.40
CA MET A 10 -4.53 -16.68 3.92
C MET A 10 -5.96 -16.13 3.96
N ASP A 11 -6.21 -15.16 4.84
CA ASP A 11 -7.52 -14.57 5.00
C ASP A 11 -7.79 -13.70 3.76
N TRP A 12 -8.44 -14.29 2.76
CA TRP A 12 -8.77 -13.66 1.48
C TRP A 12 -9.51 -12.34 1.66
N LYS A 13 -10.22 -12.18 2.79
CA LYS A 13 -10.90 -10.94 3.16
C LYS A 13 -9.93 -9.81 3.50
N ASP A 14 -8.80 -10.13 4.14
CA ASP A 14 -7.76 -9.15 4.41
C ASP A 14 -6.98 -8.81 3.14
N GLU A 15 -6.61 -9.79 2.31
CA GLU A 15 -5.89 -9.51 1.07
C GLU A 15 -6.72 -8.62 0.13
N SER A 16 -8.01 -8.93 -0.03
CA SER A 16 -8.93 -8.10 -0.84
C SER A 16 -9.09 -6.69 -0.27
N SER A 17 -9.08 -6.52 1.05
CA SER A 17 -9.07 -5.20 1.68
C SER A 17 -7.79 -4.42 1.35
N TRP A 18 -6.62 -5.06 1.40
CA TRP A 18 -5.35 -4.44 1.05
C TRP A 18 -5.28 -4.04 -0.42
N VAL A 19 -5.66 -4.95 -1.32
CA VAL A 19 -5.71 -4.71 -2.77
C VAL A 19 -6.70 -3.60 -3.08
N GLY A 20 -7.89 -3.61 -2.47
CA GLY A 20 -8.90 -2.58 -2.66
C GLY A 20 -8.43 -1.18 -2.27
N ILE A 21 -7.77 -1.05 -1.10
CA ILE A 21 -7.22 0.24 -0.66
C ILE A 21 -6.07 0.68 -1.57
N ALA A 22 -5.21 -0.25 -2.01
CA ALA A 22 -4.09 0.08 -2.90
C ALA A 22 -4.57 0.56 -4.28
N LEU A 23 -5.52 -0.15 -4.89
CA LEU A 23 -6.13 0.24 -6.17
C LEU A 23 -6.88 1.57 -6.04
N GLY A 24 -7.68 1.74 -4.99
CA GLY A 24 -8.40 3.00 -4.75
C GLY A 24 -7.46 4.18 -4.58
N SER A 25 -6.39 4.02 -3.79
CA SER A 25 -5.39 5.08 -3.55
C SER A 25 -4.59 5.40 -4.80
N GLY A 26 -4.18 4.38 -5.56
CA GLY A 26 -3.47 4.55 -6.83
C GLY A 26 -4.31 5.28 -7.87
N LEU A 27 -5.61 4.96 -7.98
CA LEU A 27 -6.52 5.61 -8.90
C LEU A 27 -6.76 7.08 -8.52
N ILE A 28 -6.97 7.38 -7.24
CA ILE A 28 -7.14 8.76 -6.77
C ILE A 28 -5.87 9.59 -7.05
N LEU A 29 -4.68 9.03 -6.80
CA LEU A 29 -3.42 9.72 -7.10
C LEU A 29 -3.24 9.94 -8.61
N ALA A 30 -3.60 8.96 -9.44
CA ALA A 30 -3.55 9.08 -10.89
C ALA A 30 -4.50 10.16 -11.43
N LEU A 31 -5.72 10.24 -10.88
CA LEU A 31 -6.67 11.31 -11.20
C LEU A 31 -6.12 12.69 -10.81
N LEU A 32 -5.41 12.77 -9.69
CA LEU A 32 -4.77 13.99 -9.25
C LEU A 32 -3.62 14.41 -10.17
N PHE A 33 -2.81 13.46 -10.66
CA PHE A 33 -1.80 13.74 -11.69
C PHE A 33 -2.41 14.20 -13.01
N ALA A 34 -3.54 13.60 -13.42
CA ALA A 34 -4.27 14.01 -14.61
C ALA A 34 -4.88 15.41 -14.46
N PHE A 35 -5.40 15.74 -13.27
CA PHE A 35 -5.99 17.04 -12.99
C PHE A 35 -4.98 18.20 -13.05
N VAL A 36 -3.74 17.95 -12.62
CA VAL A 36 -2.64 18.93 -12.64
C VAL A 36 -1.86 18.91 -13.97
N ASP A 37 -2.24 18.02 -14.90
CA ASP A 37 -1.58 17.83 -16.19
C ASP A 37 -0.06 17.62 -16.05
N ARG A 38 0.36 16.84 -15.03
CA ARG A 38 1.78 16.69 -14.68
C ARG A 38 2.56 15.91 -15.75
N PHE A 39 1.90 14.97 -16.42
CA PHE A 39 2.48 14.07 -17.42
C PHE A 39 1.67 14.09 -18.74
N PRO A 40 1.65 15.21 -19.47
CA PRO A 40 0.80 15.38 -20.65
C PRO A 40 1.19 14.46 -21.81
N ASP A 41 2.47 14.14 -21.94
CA ASP A 41 3.00 13.28 -23.01
C ASP A 41 2.89 11.78 -22.70
N SER A 42 2.53 11.43 -21.46
CA SER A 42 2.45 10.04 -21.02
C SER A 42 1.03 9.50 -21.17
N ASN A 43 0.90 8.22 -21.50
CA ASN A 43 -0.40 7.58 -21.55
C ASN A 43 -1.02 7.53 -20.12
N PRO A 44 -2.21 8.11 -19.90
CA PRO A 44 -2.82 8.18 -18.56
C PRO A 44 -3.09 6.80 -17.94
N LEU A 45 -3.32 5.77 -18.78
CA LEU A 45 -3.43 4.39 -18.30
C LEU A 45 -2.12 3.88 -17.70
N VAL A 46 -0.98 4.22 -18.29
CA VAL A 46 0.34 3.82 -17.78
C VAL A 46 0.60 4.49 -16.44
N VAL A 47 0.29 5.78 -16.30
CA VAL A 47 0.40 6.51 -15.03
C VAL A 47 -0.48 5.87 -13.96
N ALA A 48 -1.74 5.55 -14.28
CA ALA A 48 -2.66 4.88 -13.36
C ALA A 48 -2.15 3.50 -12.91
N VAL A 49 -1.67 2.68 -13.84
CA VAL A 49 -1.11 1.36 -13.54
C VAL A 49 0.14 1.49 -12.66
N CYS A 50 1.05 2.43 -12.96
CA CYS A 50 2.24 2.68 -12.17
C CYS A 50 1.90 3.12 -10.73
N CYS A 51 0.92 4.01 -10.55
CA CYS A 51 0.44 4.41 -9.23
C CYS A 51 -0.12 3.21 -8.45
N CYS A 52 -1.01 2.44 -9.06
CA CYS A 52 -1.60 1.25 -8.44
C CYS A 52 -0.55 0.21 -8.05
N LEU A 53 0.41 -0.07 -8.94
CA LEU A 53 1.53 -0.98 -8.64
C LEU A 53 2.41 -0.43 -7.52
N GLY A 54 2.69 0.88 -7.51
CA GLY A 54 3.46 1.53 -6.44
C GLY A 54 2.81 1.35 -5.07
N PHE A 55 1.50 1.63 -4.96
CA PHE A 55 0.75 1.40 -3.72
C PHE A 55 0.68 -0.08 -3.33
N TYR A 56 0.54 -0.97 -4.31
CA TYR A 56 0.52 -2.41 -4.05
C TYR A 56 1.85 -2.92 -3.50
N VAL A 57 2.98 -2.54 -4.12
CA VAL A 57 4.32 -2.87 -3.62
C VAL A 57 4.54 -2.27 -2.24
N LEU A 58 4.14 -1.02 -2.00
CA LEU A 58 4.23 -0.38 -0.69
C LEU A 58 3.46 -1.18 0.39
N SER A 59 2.28 -1.70 0.04
CA SER A 59 1.50 -2.56 0.94
C SER A 59 2.25 -3.84 1.33
N ILE A 60 2.97 -4.45 0.38
CA ILE A 60 3.77 -5.66 0.64
C ILE A 60 4.97 -5.32 1.51
N LEU A 61 5.67 -4.23 1.21
CA LEU A 61 6.85 -3.79 1.98
C LEU A 61 6.51 -3.51 3.44
N LEU A 62 5.38 -2.86 3.72
CA LEU A 62 4.93 -2.59 5.09
C LEU A 62 4.53 -3.86 5.84
N ARG A 63 3.88 -4.81 5.16
CA ARG A 63 3.58 -6.13 5.73
C ARG A 63 4.87 -6.89 6.06
N LEU A 64 5.84 -6.87 5.16
CA LEU A 64 7.16 -7.49 5.36
C LEU A 64 7.92 -6.84 6.51
N GLN A 65 7.91 -5.51 6.62
CA GLN A 65 8.53 -4.79 7.72
C GLN A 65 7.87 -5.10 9.06
N ASN A 66 6.53 -5.19 9.10
CA ASN A 66 5.82 -5.53 10.33
C ASN A 66 6.11 -6.98 10.78
N HIS A 67 6.15 -7.93 9.84
CA HIS A 67 6.51 -9.32 10.12
C HIS A 67 7.97 -9.47 10.57
N ARG A 68 8.90 -8.73 9.93
CA ARG A 68 10.28 -8.66 10.43
C ARG A 68 10.31 -8.08 11.84
N GLY A 69 9.60 -6.99 12.08
CA GLY A 69 9.48 -6.38 13.40
C GLY A 69 9.02 -7.37 14.48
N GLU A 70 8.04 -8.20 14.15
CA GLU A 70 7.57 -9.28 15.02
C GLU A 70 8.64 -10.33 15.31
N PHE A 71 9.39 -10.76 14.30
CA PHE A 71 10.50 -11.71 14.46
C PHE A 71 11.59 -11.19 15.40
N TRP A 72 11.90 -9.88 15.34
CA TRP A 72 12.95 -9.27 16.15
C TRP A 72 12.51 -8.88 17.58
N LEU A 73 11.26 -8.44 17.75
CA LEU A 73 10.75 -7.93 19.03
C LEU A 73 9.84 -8.90 19.79
N GLY A 74 9.52 -10.06 19.20
CA GLY A 74 8.57 -11.03 19.76
C GLY A 74 7.13 -10.51 19.84
N ARG A 75 6.84 -9.37 19.22
CA ARG A 75 5.52 -8.73 19.18
C ARG A 75 5.36 -7.95 17.89
N THR A 76 4.16 -7.93 17.33
CA THR A 76 3.82 -7.03 16.21
C THR A 76 4.04 -5.57 16.64
N ILE A 77 4.84 -4.83 15.87
CA ILE A 77 5.16 -3.42 16.20
C ILE A 77 3.91 -2.56 16.01
N HIS A 78 3.14 -2.84 14.95
CA HIS A 78 1.92 -2.10 14.65
C HIS A 78 0.74 -3.05 14.39
N LYS A 79 -0.42 -2.68 14.95
CA LYS A 79 -1.70 -3.34 14.62
C LYS A 79 -2.00 -3.14 13.13
N GLU A 80 -2.44 -4.19 12.45
CA GLU A 80 -2.74 -4.18 11.01
C GLU A 80 -3.65 -3.03 10.59
N ARG A 81 -4.67 -2.71 11.41
CA ARG A 81 -5.58 -1.57 11.17
C ARG A 81 -4.84 -0.23 11.04
N ARG A 82 -3.74 -0.02 11.78
CA ARG A 82 -2.92 1.19 11.64
C ARG A 82 -2.10 1.18 10.36
N LEU A 83 -1.58 0.02 9.95
CA LEU A 83 -0.82 -0.11 8.70
C LEU A 83 -1.71 0.13 7.47
N LYS A 84 -2.95 -0.37 7.48
CA LYS A 84 -3.97 -0.11 6.43
C LYS A 84 -4.27 1.39 6.23
N ILE A 85 -4.13 2.19 7.29
CA ILE A 85 -4.32 3.66 7.25
C ILE A 85 -3.01 4.39 6.93
N ALA A 86 -1.89 3.93 7.47
CA ALA A 86 -0.59 4.58 7.28
C ALA A 86 -0.09 4.46 5.84
N PHE A 87 -0.29 3.31 5.18
CA PHE A 87 0.24 3.12 3.84
C PHE A 87 -0.35 4.06 2.78
N PRO A 88 -1.68 4.30 2.68
CA PRO A 88 -2.20 5.24 1.71
C PRO A 88 -1.66 6.64 2.00
N ILE A 89 -1.60 7.05 3.27
CA ILE A 89 -1.07 8.37 3.66
C ILE A 89 0.38 8.53 3.20
N VAL A 90 1.24 7.56 3.50
CA VAL A 90 2.67 7.61 3.09
C VAL A 90 2.81 7.63 1.57
N GLY A 91 2.05 6.78 0.86
CA GLY A 91 2.07 6.77 -0.60
C GLY A 91 1.54 8.06 -1.22
N PHE A 92 0.51 8.68 -0.63
CA PHE A 92 0.00 9.98 -1.05
C PHE A 92 1.00 11.10 -0.81
N LEU A 93 1.68 11.13 0.34
CA LEU A 93 2.72 12.12 0.61
C LEU A 93 3.86 12.01 -0.41
N PHE A 94 4.25 10.78 -0.77
CA PHE A 94 5.27 10.54 -1.79
C PHE A 94 4.80 10.96 -3.19
N GLY A 95 3.55 10.65 -3.54
CA GLY A 95 2.93 11.07 -4.79
C GLY A 95 2.75 12.58 -4.91
N LEU A 96 2.35 13.25 -3.82
CA LEU A 96 2.26 14.71 -3.75
C LEU A 96 3.64 15.35 -3.88
N ALA A 97 4.70 14.75 -3.32
CA ALA A 97 6.06 15.25 -3.52
C ALA A 97 6.43 15.27 -5.02
N LEU A 98 6.04 14.24 -5.78
CA LEU A 98 6.25 14.17 -7.24
C LEU A 98 5.44 15.20 -8.05
N LEU A 99 4.46 15.88 -7.45
CA LEU A 99 3.80 17.03 -8.08
C LEU A 99 4.62 18.32 -7.95
N VAL A 100 5.38 18.43 -6.86
CA VAL A 100 6.10 19.67 -6.50
C VAL A 100 7.48 19.71 -7.16
N PHE A 101 8.10 18.55 -7.39
CA PHE A 101 9.33 18.38 -8.15
C PHE A 101 9.04 18.00 -9.59
#